data_AF-A0AAP0Q3P1-F1
#
_entry.id   AF-A0AAP0Q3P1-F1
#
_cell.length_a   1.000
_cell.length_b   1.000
_cell.length_c   1.000
_cell.angle_alpha   90.00
_cell.angle_beta   90.00
_cell.angle_gamma   90.00
#
_symmetry.space_group_name_H-M   'P 1'
#
loop_
_entity.id
_entity.type
_entity.pdbx_description
1 polymer ?
#
loop_
_entity_poly.entity_id
_entity_poly.type
_entity_poly.pdbx_seq_one_letter_code
_entity_poly.pdbx_strand_id
1 'polypeptide(L)' 'MGEENMLAVVCKSYAVAGSLECYDEESGRIDREQHLHAIANEFGKSIKGRFPVICVENM' A
#
# COMPACT_ATOMS: atom_id res chain seq x y z
N MET A 1 -2.82 19.64 -7.56
CA MET A 1 -2.45 18.33 -6.99
C MET A 1 -0.99 18.42 -6.57
N GLY A 2 -0.65 18.00 -5.36
CA GLY A 2 0.73 17.96 -4.87
C GLY A 2 1.50 16.77 -5.45
N GLU A 3 2.82 16.77 -5.30
CA GLU A 3 3.72 15.74 -5.81
C GLU A 3 3.40 14.36 -5.22
N GLU A 4 2.93 14.30 -3.97
CA GLU A 4 2.52 13.05 -3.32
C GLU A 4 1.38 12.32 -4.05
N ASN A 5 0.49 13.04 -4.74
CA ASN A 5 -0.63 12.43 -5.45
C ASN A 5 -0.24 11.89 -6.83
N MET A 6 0.92 12.28 -7.37
CA MET A 6 1.42 11.74 -8.65
C MET A 6 1.99 10.32 -8.49
N LEU A 7 2.25 9.88 -7.26
CA LEU A 7 2.74 8.54 -6.91
C LEU A 7 1.70 7.71 -6.17
N ALA A 8 0.41 8.09 -6.25
CA ALA A 8 -0.67 7.34 -5.61
C ALA A 8 -0.91 5.99 -6.30
N VAL A 9 -1.22 4.98 -5.49
CA VAL A 9 -1.73 3.70 -5.98
C VAL A 9 -3.24 3.81 -6.14
N VAL A 10 -3.75 3.61 -7.35
CA VAL A 10 -5.18 3.69 -7.63
C VAL A 10 -5.79 2.28 -7.66
N CYS A 11 -6.81 2.05 -6.84
CA CYS A 11 -7.49 0.77 -6.69
C CYS A 11 -8.94 0.84 -7.18
N LYS A 12 -9.39 -0.25 -7.81
CA LYS A 12 -10.78 -0.38 -8.30
C LYS A 12 -11.81 -0.60 -7.20
N SER A 13 -11.40 -1.11 -6.04
CA SER A 13 -12.28 -1.45 -4.92
C SER A 13 -11.59 -1.29 -3.58
N TYR A 14 -12.39 -1.06 -2.54
CA TYR A 14 -11.91 -0.91 -1.17
C TYR A 14 -11.23 -2.18 -0.67
N ALA A 15 -11.74 -3.35 -1.08
CA ALA A 15 -11.12 -4.64 -0.74
C ALA A 15 -9.67 -4.75 -1.28
N VAL A 16 -9.42 -4.28 -2.50
CA VAL A 16 -8.06 -4.27 -3.08
C VAL A 16 -7.19 -3.22 -2.38
N ALA A 17 -7.75 -2.05 -2.07
CA ALA A 17 -7.01 -1.02 -1.32
C ALA A 17 -6.57 -1.53 0.07
N GLY A 18 -7.46 -2.22 0.77
CA GLY A 18 -7.19 -2.81 2.08
C GLY A 18 -6.21 -3.99 2.05
N SER A 19 -6.06 -4.66 0.90
CA SER A 19 -5.08 -5.74 0.75
C SER A 19 -3.69 -5.25 0.31
N LEU A 20 -3.44 -3.94 0.20
CA LEU A 20 -2.09 -3.46 -0.17
C LEU A 20 -1.11 -3.53 1.01
N GLU A 21 -1.61 -3.47 2.23
CA GLU A 21 -0.82 -3.40 3.45
C GLU A 21 -1.47 -4.24 4.55
N CYS A 22 -0.66 -4.98 5.30
CA CYS A 22 -1.10 -5.75 6.45
C CYS A 22 -0.40 -5.24 7.70
N TYR A 23 -1.11 -5.26 8.82
CA TYR A 23 -0.58 -4.84 10.11
C TYR A 23 -0.52 -6.08 11.01
N ASP A 24 0.61 -6.23 11.68
CA ASP A 24 0.77 -7.20 12.76
C ASP A 24 -0.23 -6.87 13.87
N GLU A 25 -1.08 -7.84 14.22
CA GLU A 25 -2.20 -7.62 15.14
C GLU A 25 -1.74 -7.27 16.57
N GLU A 26 -0.55 -7.72 16.97
CA GLU A 26 -0.03 -7.50 18.32
C GLU A 26 0.68 -6.15 18.47
N SER A 27 1.56 -5.82 17.52
CA SER A 27 2.38 -4.60 17.57
C SER A 27 1.75 -3.40 16.84
N GLY A 28 0.73 -3.64 16.00
CA GLY A 28 0.12 -2.62 15.13
C GLY A 28 1.10 -2.07 14.08
N ARG A 29 2.21 -2.76 13.83
CA ARG A 29 3.22 -2.34 12.84
C ARG A 29 2.92 -2.99 11.50
N ILE A 30 3.34 -2.31 10.44
CA ILE A 30 3.24 -2.84 9.08
C ILE A 30 4.09 -4.12 8.98
N ASP A 31 3.47 -5.20 8.52
CA ASP A 31 4.17 -6.42 8.13
C ASP A 31 4.81 -6.22 6.75
N ARG A 32 6.15 -6.21 6.73
CA ARG A 32 6.94 -5.97 5.51
C ARG A 32 7.18 -7.24 4.68
N GLU A 33 6.80 -8.39 5.20
CA GLU A 33 6.93 -9.68 4.51
C GLU A 33 5.66 -10.05 3.74
N GLN A 34 4.66 -9.16 3.72
CA GLN A 34 3.33 -9.39 3.15
C GLN A 34 2.99 -8.38 2.03
N HIS A 35 2.04 -8.77 1.16
CA HIS A 35 1.41 -7.92 0.15
C HIS A 35 2.39 -7.08 -0.68
N LEU A 36 2.19 -5.76 -0.79
CA LEU A 36 2.99 -4.90 -1.66
C LEU A 36 4.46 -4.83 -1.22
N HIS A 37 4.73 -4.98 0.08
CA HIS A 37 6.09 -5.01 0.61
C HIS A 37 6.84 -6.28 0.22
N ALA A 38 6.17 -7.43 0.23
CA ALA A 38 6.74 -8.70 -0.24
C ALA A 38 7.15 -8.63 -1.72
N ILE A 39 6.26 -8.09 -2.56
CA ILE A 39 6.54 -7.89 -3.99
C ILE A 39 7.77 -6.98 -4.16
N ALA A 40 7.83 -5.85 -3.45
CA ALA A 40 8.99 -4.97 -3.54
C ALA A 40 10.29 -5.68 -3.10
N ASN A 41 10.24 -6.49 -2.05
CA ASN A 41 11.37 -7.23 -1.53
C ASN A 41 11.89 -8.28 -2.54
N GLU A 42 11.00 -8.94 -3.29
CA GLU A 42 11.36 -9.87 -4.37
C GLU A 42 12.23 -9.19 -5.45
N PHE A 43 12.00 -7.90 -5.71
CA PHE A 43 12.82 -7.07 -6.61
C PHE A 43 14.05 -6.43 -5.93
N GLY A 44 14.36 -6.80 -4.69
CA GLY A 44 15.43 -6.18 -3.89
C GLY A 44 15.17 -4.69 -3.59
N LYS A 45 13.89 -4.28 -3.59
CA LYS A 45 13.46 -2.92 -3.29
C LYS A 45 12.78 -2.88 -1.93
N SER A 46 12.75 -1.69 -1.34
CA SER A 46 12.04 -1.44 -0.09
C SER A 46 11.17 -0.20 -0.27
N ILE A 47 9.87 -0.35 -0.02
CA ILE A 47 8.94 0.78 0.03
C ILE A 47 9.12 1.43 1.40
N LYS A 48 9.65 2.66 1.39
CA LYS A 48 9.90 3.46 2.59
C LYS A 48 9.00 4.69 2.57
N GLY A 49 8.38 4.99 3.71
CA GLY A 49 7.45 6.11 3.84
C GLY A 49 6.01 5.73 3.51
N ARG A 50 5.12 6.72 3.50
CA ARG A 50 3.69 6.55 3.20
C ARG A 50 3.47 6.73 1.70
N PHE A 51 2.63 5.89 1.11
CA PHE A 51 2.12 6.09 -0.25
C PHE A 51 0.60 6.29 -0.18
N PRO A 52 0.03 7.28 -0.88
CA PRO A 52 -1.41 7.45 -0.92
C PRO A 52 -2.06 6.34 -1.74
N VAL A 53 -3.20 5.85 -1.25
CA VAL A 53 -4.05 4.90 -1.96
C VAL A 53 -5.37 5.59 -2.27
N ILE A 54 -5.74 5.63 -3.56
CA ILE A 54 -7.00 6.22 -4.02
C ILE A 54 -7.90 5.09 -4.49
N CYS A 55 -9.06 4.92 -3.87
CA CYS A 55 -10.08 3.99 -4.35
C CYS A 55 -11.09 4.76 -5.22
N VAL A 56 -11.36 4.25 -6.42
CA VAL A 56 -12.36 4.84 -7.34
C VAL A 56 -13.73 4.17 -7.23
N GLU A 57 -13.90 3.21 -6.32
CA GLU A 57 -15.20 2.59 -6.07
C GLU A 57 -16.19 3.64 -5.57
N ASN A 58 -17.30 3.78 -6.29
CA ASN A 58 -18.37 4.78 -6.04
C ASN A 58 -17.95 6.26 -6.24
N MET A 59 -16.93 6.53 -7.07
CA MET A 59 -16.70 7.88 -7.63
C MET A 59 -17.63 8.19 -8.81
#